data_AF-A0A7H8KM55-F1
#
_entry.id   AF-A0A7H8KM55-F1
#
_cell.length_a   1.000
_cell.length_b   1.000
_cell.length_c   1.000
_cell.angle_alpha   90.00
_cell.angle_beta   90.00
_cell.angle_gamma   90.00
#
_symmetry.space_group_name_H-M   'P 1'
#
loop_
_entity.id
_entity.type
_entity.pdbx_description
1 polymer ?
#
loop_
_entity_poly.entity_id
_entity_poly.type
_entity_poly.pdbx_seq_one_letter_code
_entity_poly.pdbx_strand_id
1 'polypeptide(L)'
;MVGATGVLRPAATALVRRGHRVSALARRPGPLADLARECGDALRPLAADVADPGLPEALDAARRAAGPFTGARLYRPDAPAGAVARLLRAVGAGGPAVLLLTSAWAAPDAGQPPFPAARRLLLGWAAGPGGPRWHTPEEISAGALARFDGPPGDAVLGAVRPWPERPA
;
A
#
# COMPACT_ATOMS: atom_id res chain seq x y z
N MET A 1 -6.80 -2.33 0.89
CA MET A 1 -5.40 -2.39 0.41
C MET A 1 -5.37 -1.94 -1.04
N VAL A 2 -4.49 -1.01 -1.39
CA VAL A 2 -4.34 -0.51 -2.77
C VAL A 2 -3.00 -0.99 -3.32
N GLY A 3 -3.01 -1.62 -4.49
CA GLY A 3 -1.82 -2.28 -5.07
C GLY A 3 -1.70 -3.77 -4.71
N ALA A 4 -2.78 -4.36 -4.18
CA ALA A 4 -2.85 -5.76 -3.74
C ALA A 4 -2.65 -6.79 -4.88
N THR A 5 -2.77 -6.38 -6.15
CA THR A 5 -2.52 -7.27 -7.30
C THR A 5 -1.08 -7.20 -7.83
N GLY A 6 -0.24 -6.36 -7.23
CA GLY A 6 1.18 -6.20 -7.55
C GLY A 6 2.07 -6.43 -6.33
N VAL A 7 2.92 -5.46 -5.98
CA VAL A 7 3.91 -5.58 -4.90
C VAL A 7 3.33 -5.88 -3.51
N LEU A 8 2.03 -5.58 -3.29
CA LEU A 8 1.34 -5.87 -2.03
C LEU A 8 0.52 -7.16 -2.06
N ARG A 9 0.61 -7.97 -3.12
CA ARG A 9 -0.06 -9.28 -3.16
C ARG A 9 0.35 -10.18 -1.99
N PRO A 10 1.65 -10.34 -1.66
CA PRO A 10 2.04 -11.15 -0.50
C PRO A 10 1.47 -10.61 0.82
N ALA A 11 1.38 -9.29 1.00
CA ALA A 11 0.75 -8.70 2.18
C ALA A 11 -0.76 -8.98 2.26
N ALA A 12 -1.48 -8.93 1.13
CA ALA A 12 -2.90 -9.27 1.08
C ALA A 12 -3.13 -10.72 1.49
N THR A 13 -2.39 -11.66 0.87
CA THR A 13 -2.46 -13.09 1.21
C THR A 13 -2.10 -13.33 2.68
N ALA A 14 -1.06 -12.67 3.19
CA ALA A 14 -0.64 -12.81 4.59
C ALA A 14 -1.71 -12.32 5.59
N LEU A 15 -2.39 -11.20 5.30
CA LEU A 15 -3.47 -10.71 6.16
C LEU A 15 -4.67 -11.67 6.18
N VAL A 16 -5.03 -12.24 5.02
CA VAL A 16 -6.07 -13.27 4.94
C VAL A 16 -5.69 -14.50 5.76
N ARG A 17 -4.45 -14.98 5.66
CA ARG A 17 -3.95 -16.11 6.48
C ARG A 17 -3.95 -15.80 7.98
N ARG A 18 -3.80 -14.54 8.37
CA ARG A 18 -3.92 -14.08 9.77
C ARG A 18 -5.40 -13.93 10.21
N GLY A 19 -6.37 -14.30 9.38
CA GLY A 19 -7.80 -14.24 9.69
C GLY A 19 -8.45 -12.88 9.43
N HIS A 20 -7.75 -11.93 8.78
CA HIS A 20 -8.34 -10.65 8.43
C HIS A 20 -9.13 -10.71 7.12
N ARG A 21 -10.19 -9.90 7.04
CA ARG A 21 -10.86 -9.60 5.78
C ARG A 21 -10.13 -8.47 5.04
N VAL A 22 -9.90 -8.64 3.75
CA VAL A 22 -9.14 -7.68 2.94
C VAL A 22 -9.98 -7.20 1.75
N SER A 23 -10.28 -5.91 1.72
CA SER A 23 -10.75 -5.28 0.48
C SER A 23 -9.54 -4.91 -0.39
N ALA A 24 -9.38 -5.58 -1.53
CA ALA A 24 -8.28 -5.39 -2.47
C ALA A 24 -8.73 -4.46 -3.61
N LEU A 25 -8.11 -3.28 -3.71
CA LEU A 25 -8.43 -2.29 -4.73
C LEU A 25 -7.36 -2.25 -5.83
N ALA A 26 -7.80 -2.41 -7.07
CA ALA A 26 -6.97 -2.29 -8.27
C ALA A 26 -7.83 -2.01 -9.50
N ARG A 27 -7.20 -1.47 -10.56
CA ARG A 27 -7.88 -1.11 -11.82
C ARG A 27 -8.35 -2.31 -12.63
N ARG A 28 -7.55 -3.39 -12.65
CA ARG A 28 -7.77 -4.54 -13.54
C ARG A 28 -8.56 -5.63 -12.81
N PRO A 29 -9.75 -6.02 -13.32
CA PRO A 29 -10.59 -7.03 -12.66
C PRO A 29 -9.99 -8.45 -12.72
N GLY A 30 -9.27 -8.81 -13.79
CA GLY A 30 -8.67 -10.16 -13.92
C GLY A 30 -7.70 -10.52 -12.77
N PRO A 31 -6.63 -9.75 -12.53
CA PRO A 31 -5.72 -10.00 -11.41
C PRO A 31 -6.40 -9.95 -10.04
N LEU A 32 -7.47 -9.17 -9.89
CA LEU A 32 -8.27 -9.15 -8.66
C LEU A 32 -9.05 -10.45 -8.48
N ALA A 33 -9.66 -10.97 -9.53
CA ALA A 33 -10.36 -12.24 -9.51
C ALA A 33 -9.41 -13.40 -9.18
N ASP A 34 -8.19 -13.38 -9.71
CA ASP A 34 -7.18 -14.40 -9.39
C ASP A 34 -6.77 -14.36 -7.92
N LEU A 35 -6.58 -13.16 -7.36
CA LEU A 35 -6.28 -13.00 -5.95
C LEU A 35 -7.47 -13.39 -5.05
N ALA A 36 -8.70 -13.09 -5.47
CA ALA A 36 -9.90 -13.51 -4.75
C ALA A 36 -10.06 -15.03 -4.75
N ARG A 37 -9.75 -15.70 -5.86
CA ARG A 37 -9.74 -17.17 -5.93
C ARG A 37 -8.70 -17.79 -5.01
N GLU A 38 -7.52 -17.19 -4.89
CA GLU A 38 -6.45 -17.63 -3.97
C GLU A 38 -6.86 -17.47 -2.49
N CYS A 39 -7.54 -16.37 -2.17
CA CYS A 39 -7.83 -15.98 -0.78
C CYS A 39 -9.25 -16.33 -0.29
N GLY A 40 -10.14 -16.79 -1.17
CA GLY A 40 -11.54 -17.08 -0.86
C GLY A 40 -12.32 -15.85 -0.38
N ASP A 41 -13.39 -16.09 0.38
CA ASP A 41 -14.35 -15.08 0.85
C ASP A 41 -13.74 -14.01 1.77
N ALA A 42 -12.56 -14.27 2.31
CA ALA A 42 -11.82 -13.32 3.13
C ALA A 42 -11.26 -12.15 2.30
N LEU A 43 -11.13 -12.29 0.97
CA LEU A 43 -10.70 -11.22 0.09
C LEU A 43 -11.84 -10.72 -0.79
N ARG A 44 -12.15 -9.43 -0.66
CA ARG A 44 -13.15 -8.75 -1.48
C ARG A 44 -12.47 -7.93 -2.56
N PRO A 45 -12.66 -8.24 -3.85
CA PRO A 45 -12.13 -7.42 -4.93
C PRO A 45 -12.94 -6.12 -5.08
N LEU A 46 -12.23 -5.00 -5.25
CA LEU A 46 -12.78 -3.69 -5.60
C LEU A 46 -12.10 -3.21 -6.89
N ALA A 47 -12.76 -3.47 -8.02
CA ALA A 47 -12.27 -3.04 -9.33
C ALA A 47 -12.58 -1.55 -9.53
N ALA A 48 -11.60 -0.69 -9.23
CA ALA A 48 -11.72 0.76 -9.35
C ALA A 48 -10.33 1.41 -9.52
N ASP A 49 -10.28 2.56 -10.19
CA ASP A 49 -9.12 3.46 -10.13
C ASP A 49 -9.21 4.32 -8.88
N VAL A 50 -8.06 4.61 -8.24
CA VAL A 50 -8.00 5.54 -7.11
C VAL A 50 -8.33 6.98 -7.53
N ALA A 51 -8.11 7.31 -8.81
CA ALA A 51 -8.45 8.60 -9.38
C ALA A 51 -9.92 8.70 -9.81
N ASP A 52 -10.66 7.59 -9.81
CA ASP A 52 -12.05 7.55 -10.26
C ASP A 52 -12.96 8.38 -9.35
N PRO A 53 -13.84 9.26 -9.89
CA PRO A 53 -14.81 9.99 -9.09
C PRO A 53 -15.79 9.07 -8.33
N GLY A 54 -16.07 7.86 -8.82
CA GLY A 54 -16.96 6.86 -8.20
C GLY A 54 -16.31 6.01 -7.09
N LEU A 55 -15.03 6.27 -6.78
CA LEU A 55 -14.32 5.57 -5.70
C LEU A 55 -15.04 5.67 -4.33
N PRO A 56 -15.57 6.84 -3.88
CA PRO A 56 -16.26 6.95 -2.60
C PRO A 56 -17.45 5.98 -2.48
N GLU A 57 -18.27 5.87 -3.52
CA GLU A 57 -19.44 4.99 -3.55
C GLU A 57 -19.02 3.52 -3.47
N ALA A 58 -17.94 3.13 -4.16
CA ALA A 58 -17.39 1.79 -4.09
C ALA A 58 -16.85 1.45 -2.68
N LEU A 59 -16.19 2.41 -2.03
CA LEU A 59 -15.69 2.25 -0.66
C LEU A 59 -16.85 2.15 0.35
N ASP A 60 -17.89 2.95 0.19
CA ASP A 60 -19.06 2.91 1.07
C ASP A 60 -19.89 1.63 0.86
N ALA A 61 -20.02 1.14 -0.37
CA ALA A 61 -20.64 -0.16 -0.64
C ALA A 61 -19.85 -1.31 0.01
N ALA A 62 -18.52 -1.26 -0.05
CA ALA A 62 -17.66 -2.23 0.63
C ALA A 62 -17.85 -2.19 2.15
N ARG A 63 -17.94 -0.98 2.74
CA ARG A 63 -18.16 -0.79 4.18
C ARG A 63 -19.52 -1.32 4.63
N ARG A 64 -20.59 -1.03 3.89
CA ARG A 64 -21.93 -1.54 4.21
C ARG A 64 -21.99 -3.06 4.23
N ALA A 65 -21.24 -3.71 3.35
CA ALA A 65 -21.28 -5.16 3.22
C ALA A 65 -20.34 -5.92 4.18
N ALA A 66 -19.27 -5.29 4.66
CA ALA A 66 -18.23 -5.97 5.45
C ALA A 66 -17.90 -5.30 6.79
N GLY A 67 -18.52 -4.17 7.10
CA GLY A 67 -18.20 -3.34 8.25
C GLY A 67 -17.14 -2.26 7.95
N PRO A 68 -16.79 -1.43 8.94
CA PRO A 68 -15.83 -0.34 8.77
C PRO A 68 -14.43 -0.86 8.43
N PHE A 69 -13.67 -0.07 7.67
CA PHE A 69 -12.25 -0.35 7.49
C PHE A 69 -11.49 -0.06 8.79
N THR A 70 -10.69 -1.02 9.24
CA THR A 70 -9.86 -0.87 10.44
C THR A 70 -8.44 -0.41 10.14
N GLY A 71 -8.09 -0.28 8.85
CA GLY A 71 -6.81 0.26 8.42
C GLY A 71 -6.57 0.17 6.92
N ALA A 72 -5.49 0.80 6.44
CA ALA A 72 -5.09 0.75 5.04
C ALA A 72 -3.58 0.58 4.84
N ARG A 73 -3.25 -0.06 3.71
CA ARG A 73 -1.90 -0.06 3.10
C ARG A 73 -2.06 0.37 1.65
N LEU A 74 -1.33 1.40 1.25
CA LEU A 74 -1.52 2.12 -0.01
C LEU A 74 -0.21 2.13 -0.80
N TYR A 75 -0.14 1.34 -1.88
CA TYR A 75 0.94 1.43 -2.86
C TYR A 75 0.42 2.02 -4.19
N ARG A 76 0.43 3.35 -4.27
CA ARG A 76 0.22 4.15 -5.49
C ARG A 76 1.08 5.40 -5.39
N PRO A 77 2.38 5.32 -5.71
CA PRO A 77 3.29 6.47 -5.60
C PRO A 77 2.92 7.63 -6.54
N ASP A 78 2.08 7.35 -7.54
CA ASP A 78 1.54 8.25 -8.57
C ASP A 78 0.11 8.73 -8.28
N ALA A 79 -0.50 8.35 -7.15
CA ALA A 79 -1.87 8.77 -6.84
C ALA A 79 -1.96 10.29 -6.57
N PRO A 80 -2.93 10.99 -7.17
CA PRO A 80 -3.19 12.40 -6.84
C PRO A 80 -3.47 12.59 -5.35
N ALA A 81 -3.08 13.74 -4.79
CA ALA A 81 -3.21 13.97 -3.36
C ALA A 81 -4.64 13.82 -2.83
N GLY A 82 -5.61 14.31 -3.61
CA GLY A 82 -7.04 14.16 -3.31
C GLY A 82 -7.52 12.71 -3.27
N ALA A 83 -6.95 11.82 -4.09
CA ALA A 83 -7.30 10.39 -4.10
C ALA A 83 -6.84 9.69 -2.81
N VAL A 84 -5.60 9.94 -2.39
CA VAL A 84 -5.06 9.40 -1.13
C VAL A 84 -5.87 9.96 0.05
N ALA A 85 -6.18 11.26 0.07
CA ALA A 85 -7.00 11.84 1.13
C ALA A 85 -8.39 11.19 1.24
N ARG A 86 -9.03 10.84 0.13
CA ARG A 86 -10.30 10.08 0.13
C ARG A 86 -10.14 8.69 0.75
N LEU A 87 -9.09 7.97 0.39
CA LEU A 87 -8.79 6.64 0.95
C LEU A 87 -8.53 6.71 2.46
N LEU A 88 -7.78 7.71 2.92
CA LEU A 88 -7.52 7.92 4.35
C LEU A 88 -8.82 8.26 5.10
N ARG A 89 -9.69 9.11 4.54
CA ARG A 89 -11.00 9.40 5.14
C ARG A 89 -11.89 8.17 5.27
N ALA A 90 -11.85 7.25 4.29
CA ALA A 90 -12.65 6.03 4.35
C ALA A 90 -12.25 5.08 5.49
N VAL A 91 -10.97 5.12 5.92
CA VAL A 91 -10.48 4.38 7.09
C VAL A 91 -10.91 5.04 8.40
N GLY A 92 -11.11 6.36 8.39
CA GLY A 92 -11.47 7.14 9.57
C GLY A 92 -10.26 7.56 10.42
N ALA A 93 -10.46 8.57 11.27
CA ALA A 93 -9.38 9.27 11.98
C ALA A 93 -8.58 8.41 12.98
N GLY A 94 -9.12 7.26 13.41
CA GLY A 94 -8.46 6.36 14.37
C GLY A 94 -7.78 5.13 13.74
N GLY A 95 -7.99 4.86 12.44
CA GLY A 95 -7.48 3.64 11.81
C GLY A 95 -6.05 3.83 11.26
N PRO A 96 -5.09 2.93 11.55
CA PRO A 96 -3.75 3.02 10.99
C PRO A 96 -3.78 2.95 9.46
N ALA A 97 -3.08 3.88 8.82
CA ALA A 97 -2.86 3.89 7.39
C ALA A 97 -1.36 4.03 7.08
N VAL A 98 -0.85 3.12 6.25
CA VAL A 98 0.53 3.13 5.77
C VAL A 98 0.54 3.46 4.29
N LEU A 99 1.20 4.58 3.94
CA LEU A 99 1.48 4.98 2.58
C LEU A 99 2.86 4.50 2.18
N LEU A 100 2.94 3.71 1.12
CA LEU A 100 4.20 3.24 0.55
C LEU A 100 4.64 4.23 -0.53
N LEU A 101 5.82 4.81 -0.35
CA LEU A 101 6.43 5.77 -1.25
C LEU A 101 7.66 5.14 -1.89
N THR A 102 7.91 5.39 -3.17
CA THR A 102 9.14 4.95 -3.82
C THR A 102 10.32 5.82 -3.40
N SER A 103 11.54 5.31 -3.57
CA SER A 103 12.80 6.03 -3.32
C SER A 103 12.89 7.37 -4.04
N ALA A 104 12.13 7.60 -5.11
CA ALA A 104 12.03 8.89 -5.80
C ALA A 104 11.69 10.04 -4.85
N TRP A 105 10.92 9.79 -3.79
CA TRP A 105 10.62 10.78 -2.75
C TRP A 105 11.78 11.10 -1.81
N ALA A 106 12.90 10.39 -1.97
CA ALA A 106 14.16 10.68 -1.34
C ALA A 106 15.15 11.30 -2.33
N ALA A 107 14.81 11.60 -3.59
CA ALA A 107 15.78 12.25 -4.48
C ALA A 107 16.24 13.60 -3.88
N PRO A 108 17.48 14.07 -4.14
CA PRO A 108 17.98 15.33 -3.59
C PRO A 108 17.11 16.56 -3.91
N ASP A 109 16.41 16.50 -5.05
CA ASP A 109 15.48 17.50 -5.57
C ASP A 109 14.00 17.19 -5.27
N ALA A 110 13.71 16.11 -4.55
CA ALA A 110 12.35 15.74 -4.19
C ALA A 110 11.75 16.71 -3.18
N GLY A 111 10.52 17.15 -3.44
CA GLY A 111 9.70 17.85 -2.46
C GLY A 111 9.19 16.93 -1.35
N GLN A 112 8.51 17.51 -0.36
CA GLN A 112 7.84 16.72 0.67
C GLN A 112 6.62 15.99 0.11
N PRO A 113 6.38 14.72 0.49
CA PRO A 113 5.15 14.02 0.14
C PRO A 113 3.91 14.77 0.67
N PRO A 114 2.84 14.96 -0.12
CA PRO A 114 1.69 15.79 0.27
C PRO A 114 0.73 15.11 1.25
N PHE A 115 1.24 14.25 2.15
CA PHE A 115 0.45 13.34 3.00
C PHE A 115 0.92 13.32 4.46
N PRO A 116 0.88 14.46 5.19
CA PRO A 116 1.46 14.57 6.53
C PRO A 116 0.78 13.71 7.59
N ALA A 117 -0.48 13.32 7.39
CA ALA A 117 -1.27 12.57 8.37
C ALA A 117 -1.13 11.03 8.26
N ALA A 118 -0.45 10.51 7.23
CA ALA A 118 -0.28 9.07 7.03
C ALA A 118 1.08 8.61 7.55
N ARG A 119 1.13 7.40 8.12
CA ARG A 119 2.43 6.75 8.40
C ARG A 119 3.07 6.41 7.06
N ARG A 120 4.34 6.74 6.87
CA ARG A 120 5.03 6.47 5.60
C ARG A 120 5.98 5.30 5.74
N LEU A 121 6.03 4.49 4.69
CA LEU A 121 7.11 3.56 4.42
C LEU A 121 7.77 3.96 3.10
N LEU A 122 8.95 4.55 3.20
CA LEU A 122 9.75 4.90 2.03
C LEU A 122 10.54 3.67 1.59
N LEU A 123 10.28 3.20 0.38
CA LEU A 123 10.92 2.04 -0.22
C LEU A 123 12.26 2.45 -0.80
N GLY A 124 13.34 2.06 -0.13
CA GLY A 124 14.71 2.22 -0.60
C GLY A 124 15.17 1.03 -1.44
N TRP A 125 16.45 0.71 -1.30
CA TRP A 125 17.09 -0.46 -1.89
C TRP A 125 17.74 -1.34 -0.82
N ALA A 126 17.82 -2.63 -1.10
CA ALA A 126 18.54 -3.60 -0.28
C ALA A 126 19.99 -3.73 -0.74
N ALA A 127 20.87 -4.16 0.18
CA ALA A 127 22.15 -4.74 -0.22
C ALA A 127 21.92 -6.10 -0.89
N GLY A 128 22.72 -6.42 -1.89
CA GLY A 128 22.71 -7.70 -2.58
C GLY A 128 24.12 -8.17 -2.96
N PRO A 129 24.28 -9.44 -3.37
CA PRO A 129 25.59 -10.02 -3.70
C PRO A 129 26.36 -9.29 -4.81
N GLY A 130 25.65 -8.57 -5.69
CA GLY A 130 26.22 -7.75 -6.78
C GLY A 130 26.09 -6.25 -6.56
N GLY A 131 25.87 -5.81 -5.31
CA GLY A 131 25.59 -4.42 -4.96
C GLY A 131 24.11 -4.14 -4.68
N PRO A 132 23.72 -2.86 -4.62
CA PRO A 132 22.35 -2.43 -4.34
C PRO A 132 21.33 -3.04 -5.30
N ARG A 133 20.17 -3.47 -4.79
CA ARG A 133 19.05 -3.97 -5.60
C ARG A 133 17.70 -3.47 -5.11
N TRP A 134 16.72 -3.49 -6.00
CA TRP A 134 15.33 -3.26 -5.61
C TRP A 134 14.80 -4.37 -4.69
N HIS A 135 13.89 -3.99 -3.79
CA HIS A 135 13.21 -4.93 -2.92
C HIS A 135 12.25 -5.83 -3.71
N THR A 136 12.09 -7.07 -3.27
CA THR A 136 11.09 -7.97 -3.84
C THR A 136 9.68 -7.63 -3.33
N PRO A 137 8.60 -8.08 -4.00
CA PRO A 137 7.24 -7.97 -3.46
C PRO A 137 7.09 -8.52 -2.03
N GLU A 138 7.78 -9.61 -1.70
CA GLU A 138 7.77 -10.23 -0.38
C GLU A 138 8.39 -9.30 0.67
N GLU A 139 9.54 -8.69 0.36
CA GLU A 139 10.22 -7.75 1.25
C GLU A 139 9.41 -6.47 1.45
N ILE A 140 8.86 -5.92 0.36
CA ILE A 140 7.98 -4.74 0.42
C ILE A 140 6.74 -5.04 1.26
N SER A 141 6.11 -6.19 1.02
CA SER A 141 4.93 -6.63 1.77
C SER A 141 5.23 -6.83 3.25
N ALA A 142 6.34 -7.50 3.59
CA ALA A 142 6.76 -7.69 4.97
C ALA A 142 7.01 -6.34 5.67
N GLY A 143 7.74 -5.42 5.02
CA GLY A 143 7.95 -4.07 5.52
C GLY A 143 6.64 -3.29 5.72
N ALA A 144 5.69 -3.42 4.79
CA ALA A 144 4.39 -2.76 4.89
C ALA A 144 3.54 -3.27 6.07
N LEU A 145 3.58 -4.58 6.34
CA LEU A 145 2.92 -5.17 7.50
C LEU A 145 3.60 -4.74 8.80
N ALA A 146 4.93 -4.83 8.87
CA ALA A 146 5.70 -4.41 10.04
C ALA A 146 5.49 -2.92 10.36
N ARG A 147 5.45 -2.05 9.35
CA ARG A 147 5.16 -0.61 9.53
C ARG A 147 3.76 -0.37 10.07
N PHE A 148 2.79 -1.16 9.66
CA PHE A 148 1.42 -1.05 10.13
C PHE A 148 1.30 -1.51 11.59
N ASP A 149 1.91 -2.65 11.92
CA ASP A 149 1.83 -3.30 13.23
C ASP A 149 2.70 -2.60 14.30
N GLY A 150 3.72 -1.84 13.86
CA GLY A 150 4.69 -1.16 14.74
C GLY A 150 4.24 0.22 15.30
N PRO A 151 5.15 0.88 16.06
CA PRO A 151 4.89 2.19 16.67
C PRO A 151 4.59 3.26 15.60
N PRO A 152 3.89 4.37 15.94
CA PRO A 152 3.63 5.46 15.00
C PRO A 152 4.91 6.13 14.48
N GLY A 153 4.82 6.84 13.34
CA GLY A 153 5.97 7.49 12.68
C GLY A 153 6.21 7.06 11.22
N ASP A 154 7.33 7.49 10.67
CA ASP A 154 7.77 7.09 9.33
C ASP A 154 8.93 6.10 9.41
N ALA A 155 9.13 5.32 8.35
CA ALA A 155 10.26 4.41 8.24
C ALA A 155 10.78 4.34 6.80
N VAL A 156 12.03 3.90 6.68
CA VAL A 156 12.65 3.53 5.41
C VAL A 156 12.82 2.00 5.40
N LEU A 157 12.44 1.36 4.30
CA LEU A 157 12.81 -0.03 4.03
C LEU A 157 14.11 -0.03 3.23
N GLY A 158 15.17 -0.61 3.79
CA GLY A 158 16.51 -0.60 3.19
C GLY A 158 17.23 0.74 3.33
N ALA A 159 17.99 1.13 2.31
CA ALA A 159 18.73 2.38 2.24
C ALA A 159 18.18 3.30 1.15
N VAL A 160 18.26 4.62 1.37
CA VAL A 160 17.97 5.65 0.34
C VAL A 160 19.17 6.58 0.11
N ARG A 161 20.29 6.30 0.76
CA ARG A 161 21.52 7.07 0.67
C ARG A 161 22.76 6.16 0.70
N PRO A 162 23.84 6.58 0.03
CA PRO A 162 23.94 7.77 -0.82
C PRO A 162 23.17 7.61 -2.15
N TRP A 163 22.55 8.68 -2.65
CA TRP A 163 21.65 8.61 -3.83
C TRP A 163 22.28 8.05 -5.10
N PRO A 164 23.58 8.34 -5.42
CA PRO A 164 24.25 7.76 -6.58
C PRO A 164 24.33 6.22 -6.56
N GLU A 165 24.24 5.57 -5.40
CA GLU A 165 24.32 4.11 -5.26
C GLU A 165 22.98 3.40 -5.48
N ARG A 166 21.88 4.13 -5.71
CA ARG A 166 20.59 3.47 -6.01
C ARG A 166 20.75 2.53 -7.22
N PRO A 167 20.03 1.40 -7.23
CA PRO A 167 20.01 0.52 -8.39
C PRO A 167 19.52 1.30 -9.64
N ALA A 168 20.04 0.93 -10.80
CA ALA A 168 19.56 1.44 -12.08
C ALA A 168 18.11 1.00 -12.36
#